data_AF-A0A1G1F5Q9-F1
#
_entry.id   AF-A0A1G1F5Q9-F1
#
_cell.length_a   1.000
_cell.length_b   1.000
_cell.length_c   1.000
_cell.angle_alpha   90.00
_cell.angle_beta   90.00
_cell.angle_gamma   90.00
#
_symmetry.space_group_name_H-M   'P 1'
#
loop_
_entity.id
_entity.type
_entity.pdbx_description
1 polymer ?
#
loop_
_entity_poly.entity_id
_entity_poly.type
_entity_poly.pdbx_seq_one_letter_code
_entity_poly.pdbx_strand_id
1 'polypeptide(L)'
;MKEPTKKLPPFTETNPELLNEWDNDKNAGIDPYLLSAGSIKKVWWKCTKNSAHEWPAIIYNRARKGKGCPYCAGQLTIPAESFAKLRPALMKEWHPTKNEGIDPWSLPPGGQTRVWWRCDNGHEWSTLLFVRAKHDKGCPYCTGRVASEKNSLETVFPEIAAEWHPTKNTKTPKEVTSKNNYRAWWKCHTCLFEWQAPVNMRTVLNSGCPLCGHDEGALKSKKTRIEKEENELPNYDSVLTTSL
;
A
#
# COMPACT_ATOMS: atom_id res chain seq x y z
N MET A 1 -24.43 37.80 -33.69
CA MET A 1 -24.25 38.75 -32.57
C MET A 1 -24.11 37.92 -31.30
N LYS A 2 -22.97 37.98 -30.58
CA LYS A 2 -22.86 37.30 -29.29
C LYS A 2 -23.67 38.11 -28.28
N GLU A 3 -24.58 37.47 -27.56
CA GLU A 3 -25.31 38.12 -26.46
C GLU A 3 -24.31 38.75 -25.47
N PRO A 4 -24.59 39.96 -24.96
CA PRO A 4 -23.75 40.55 -23.92
C PRO A 4 -23.80 39.66 -22.68
N THR A 5 -22.65 39.09 -22.31
CA THR A 5 -22.52 38.29 -21.10
C THR A 5 -22.92 39.14 -19.89
N LYS A 6 -24.04 38.79 -19.24
CA LYS A 6 -24.55 39.47 -18.05
C LYS A 6 -23.44 39.53 -17.00
N LYS A 7 -22.93 40.74 -16.70
CA LYS A 7 -21.86 40.93 -15.72
C LYS A 7 -22.39 40.49 -14.35
N LEU A 8 -21.83 39.42 -13.80
CA LEU A 8 -22.22 38.92 -12.49
C LEU A 8 -21.82 39.93 -11.40
N PRO A 9 -22.64 40.11 -10.35
CA PRO A 9 -22.32 41.03 -9.28
C PRO A 9 -21.04 40.59 -8.54
N PRO A 10 -20.35 41.53 -7.87
CA PRO A 10 -19.22 41.23 -7.00
C PRO A 10 -19.58 40.24 -5.89
N PHE A 11 -18.61 39.42 -5.46
CA PHE A 11 -18.83 38.48 -4.37
C PHE A 11 -19.10 39.20 -3.04
N THR A 12 -18.65 40.45 -2.90
CA THR A 12 -18.90 41.28 -1.72
C THR A 12 -20.38 41.64 -1.56
N GLU A 13 -21.17 41.62 -2.64
CA GLU A 13 -22.62 41.85 -2.57
C GLU A 13 -23.37 40.57 -2.20
N THR A 14 -22.94 39.43 -2.73
CA THR A 14 -23.61 38.14 -2.48
C THR A 14 -23.13 37.46 -1.19
N ASN A 15 -21.94 37.79 -0.72
CA ASN A 15 -21.24 37.20 0.42
C ASN A 15 -20.42 38.27 1.18
N PRO A 16 -21.06 39.33 1.72
CA PRO A 16 -20.37 40.42 2.40
C PRO A 16 -19.53 39.95 3.60
N GLU A 17 -19.92 38.85 4.25
CA GLU A 17 -19.21 38.26 5.38
C GLU A 17 -17.78 37.82 5.04
N LEU A 18 -17.51 37.50 3.76
CA LEU A 18 -16.19 37.07 3.30
C LEU A 18 -15.15 38.21 3.35
N LEU A 19 -15.57 39.47 3.42
CA LEU A 19 -14.65 40.59 3.63
C LEU A 19 -13.96 40.51 5.01
N ASN A 20 -14.59 39.89 6.01
CA ASN A 20 -13.97 39.66 7.32
C ASN A 20 -12.80 38.68 7.26
N GLU A 21 -12.74 37.86 6.21
CA GLU A 21 -11.67 36.89 5.98
C GLU A 21 -10.70 37.37 4.88
N TRP A 22 -10.84 38.57 4.33
CA TRP A 22 -9.96 39.11 3.29
C TRP A 22 -8.63 39.59 3.87
N ASP A 23 -7.51 39.12 3.32
CA ASP A 23 -6.17 39.58 3.71
C ASP A 23 -5.77 40.81 2.89
N ASN A 24 -5.88 42.02 3.47
CA ASN A 24 -5.60 43.27 2.77
C ASN A 24 -4.12 43.41 2.35
N ASP A 25 -3.20 42.96 3.19
CA ASP A 25 -1.77 43.11 2.93
C ASP A 25 -1.32 42.20 1.79
N LYS A 26 -1.74 40.93 1.82
CA LYS A 26 -1.36 39.96 0.77
C LYS A 26 -2.15 40.09 -0.53
N ASN A 27 -3.28 40.79 -0.50
CA ASN A 27 -4.06 41.13 -1.69
C ASN A 27 -3.91 42.60 -2.11
N ALA A 28 -2.83 43.27 -1.68
CA ALA A 28 -2.57 44.64 -2.07
C ALA A 28 -2.71 44.84 -3.60
N GLY A 29 -3.46 45.87 -4.00
CA GLY A 29 -3.74 46.16 -5.41
C GLY A 29 -4.85 45.31 -6.05
N ILE A 30 -5.52 44.44 -5.30
CA ILE A 30 -6.70 43.72 -5.76
C ILE A 30 -7.95 44.34 -5.13
N ASP A 31 -8.81 44.93 -5.95
CA ASP A 31 -10.11 45.44 -5.51
C ASP A 31 -11.13 44.30 -5.38
N PRO A 32 -11.59 43.93 -4.16
CA PRO A 32 -12.56 42.86 -3.97
C PRO A 32 -13.94 43.20 -4.56
N TYR A 33 -14.28 44.49 -4.68
CA TYR A 33 -15.57 44.96 -5.21
C TYR A 33 -15.68 44.81 -6.74
N LEU A 34 -14.61 44.34 -7.41
CA LEU A 34 -14.62 44.07 -8.86
C LEU A 34 -14.67 42.57 -9.19
N LEU A 35 -14.66 41.68 -8.20
CA LEU A 35 -14.54 40.24 -8.40
C LEU A 35 -15.88 39.54 -8.17
N SER A 36 -16.37 38.78 -9.13
CA SER A 36 -17.64 38.05 -8.96
C SER A 36 -17.49 36.80 -8.09
N ALA A 37 -18.60 36.32 -7.51
CA ALA A 37 -18.66 35.06 -6.76
C ALA A 37 -18.24 33.82 -7.58
N GLY A 38 -18.22 33.92 -8.91
CA GLY A 38 -17.77 32.87 -9.83
C GLY A 38 -16.27 32.89 -10.13
N SER A 39 -15.52 33.87 -9.62
CA SER A 39 -14.14 34.11 -10.01
C SER A 39 -13.18 32.98 -9.61
N ILE A 40 -12.34 32.55 -10.56
CA ILE A 40 -11.22 31.63 -10.33
C ILE A 40 -9.95 32.35 -9.86
N LYS A 41 -10.00 33.67 -9.63
CA LYS A 41 -8.86 34.43 -9.12
C LYS A 41 -8.49 33.91 -7.72
N LYS A 42 -7.25 33.44 -7.58
CA LYS A 42 -6.67 33.00 -6.31
C LYS A 42 -6.24 34.23 -5.52
N VAL A 43 -6.76 34.37 -4.31
CA VAL A 43 -6.50 35.47 -3.38
C VAL A 43 -6.21 34.90 -2.00
N TRP A 44 -5.61 35.70 -1.13
CA TRP A 44 -5.29 35.32 0.24
C TRP A 44 -6.45 35.58 1.19
N TRP A 45 -6.68 34.63 2.09
CA TRP A 45 -7.69 34.69 3.12
C TRP A 45 -7.04 34.51 4.49
N LYS A 46 -7.64 35.12 5.51
CA LYS A 46 -7.21 35.08 6.91
C LYS A 46 -8.38 34.65 7.79
N CYS A 47 -8.16 33.74 8.72
CA CYS A 47 -9.25 33.23 9.56
C CYS A 47 -9.62 34.24 10.64
N THR A 48 -10.92 34.48 10.82
CA THR A 48 -11.44 35.30 11.91
C THR A 48 -11.26 34.67 13.30
N LYS A 49 -11.11 33.34 13.39
CA LYS A 49 -10.94 32.61 14.66
C LYS A 49 -9.49 32.56 15.14
N ASN A 50 -8.53 32.55 14.22
CA ASN A 50 -7.10 32.48 14.53
C ASN A 50 -6.32 33.17 13.40
N SER A 51 -5.69 34.29 13.71
CA SER A 51 -4.95 35.10 12.74
C SER A 51 -3.71 34.41 12.18
N ALA A 52 -3.22 33.34 12.79
CA ALA A 52 -2.14 32.52 12.24
C ALA A 52 -2.59 31.65 11.05
N HIS A 53 -3.90 31.46 10.87
CA HIS A 53 -4.45 30.73 9.74
C HIS A 53 -4.60 31.67 8.55
N GLU A 54 -3.65 31.59 7.63
CA GLU A 54 -3.66 32.33 6.37
C GLU A 54 -3.53 31.33 5.22
N TRP A 55 -4.42 31.39 4.23
CA TRP A 55 -4.40 30.45 3.11
C TRP A 55 -4.83 31.11 1.80
N PRO A 56 -4.26 30.69 0.66
CA PRO A 56 -4.72 31.14 -0.62
C PRO A 56 -5.86 30.24 -1.14
N ALA A 57 -6.94 30.84 -1.65
CA ALA A 57 -8.03 30.11 -2.29
C ALA A 57 -8.67 30.94 -3.39
N ILE A 58 -9.24 30.27 -4.39
CA ILE A 58 -10.05 30.95 -5.41
C ILE A 58 -11.37 31.42 -4.82
N ILE A 59 -11.87 32.58 -5.26
CA ILE A 59 -13.11 33.18 -4.76
C ILE A 59 -14.31 32.23 -4.93
N TYR A 60 -14.40 31.52 -6.06
CA TYR A 60 -15.43 30.52 -6.32
C TYR A 60 -15.58 29.49 -5.18
N ASN A 61 -14.46 29.00 -4.64
CA ASN A 61 -14.49 27.98 -3.58
C ASN A 61 -15.04 28.56 -2.26
N ARG A 62 -14.84 29.85 -2.03
CA ARG A 62 -15.31 30.55 -0.84
C ARG A 62 -16.79 30.92 -0.99
N ALA A 63 -17.09 31.73 -2.00
CA ALA A 63 -18.40 32.34 -2.21
C ALA A 63 -19.48 31.33 -2.65
N ARG A 64 -19.14 30.39 -3.55
CA ARG A 64 -20.13 29.43 -4.10
C ARG A 64 -20.07 28.03 -3.51
N LYS A 65 -18.88 27.55 -3.12
CA LYS A 65 -18.73 26.21 -2.50
C LYS A 65 -18.74 26.24 -0.97
N GLY A 66 -18.74 27.43 -0.35
CA GLY A 66 -18.77 27.57 1.10
C GLY A 66 -17.58 26.94 1.82
N LYS A 67 -16.42 26.80 1.17
CA LYS A 67 -15.24 26.19 1.79
C LYS A 67 -14.63 27.17 2.79
N GLY A 68 -14.71 26.83 4.08
CA GLY A 68 -14.14 27.62 5.18
C GLY A 68 -12.62 27.49 5.34
N CYS A 69 -12.11 27.96 6.48
CA CYS A 69 -10.69 27.88 6.83
C CYS A 69 -10.19 26.41 6.87
N PRO A 70 -9.20 26.02 6.05
CA PRO A 70 -8.72 24.65 5.98
C PRO A 70 -7.96 24.21 7.23
N TYR A 71 -7.37 25.15 7.98
CA TYR A 71 -6.72 24.87 9.26
C TYR A 71 -7.73 24.50 10.34
N CYS A 72 -8.82 25.26 10.46
CA CYS A 72 -9.92 24.93 11.40
C CYS A 72 -10.61 23.61 11.05
N ALA A 73 -10.62 23.24 9.77
CA ALA A 73 -11.12 21.94 9.30
C ALA A 73 -10.12 20.78 9.51
N GLY A 74 -8.92 21.05 10.06
CA GLY A 74 -7.88 20.05 10.26
C GLY A 74 -7.22 19.53 8.97
N GLN A 75 -7.38 20.25 7.85
CA GLN A 75 -6.81 19.90 6.55
C GLN A 75 -5.38 20.43 6.41
N LEU A 76 -5.12 21.62 6.94
CA LEU A 76 -3.79 22.22 7.03
C LEU A 76 -3.42 22.45 8.50
N THR A 77 -2.13 22.61 8.76
CA THR A 77 -1.62 23.11 10.04
C THR A 77 -0.56 24.18 9.81
N ILE A 78 -0.32 24.98 10.83
CA ILE A 78 0.73 26.01 10.81
C ILE A 78 2.13 25.33 10.80
N PRO A 79 3.17 25.98 10.24
CA PRO A 79 4.49 25.37 10.10
C PRO A 79 5.09 24.79 11.38
N ALA A 80 4.83 25.42 12.54
CA ALA A 80 5.32 24.98 13.85
C ALA A 80 4.76 23.62 14.30
N GLU A 81 3.59 23.23 13.80
CA GLU A 81 2.88 21.99 14.13
C GLU A 81 2.86 20.99 12.96
N SER A 82 3.57 21.33 11.88
CA SER A 82 3.60 20.56 10.65
C SER A 82 4.27 19.20 10.80
N PHE A 83 3.91 18.29 9.90
CA PHE A 83 4.55 16.99 9.77
C PHE A 83 6.07 17.13 9.58
N ALA A 84 6.52 17.99 8.66
CA ALA A 84 7.94 18.20 8.42
C ALA A 84 8.69 18.65 9.70
N LYS A 85 8.08 19.57 10.47
CA LYS A 85 8.65 20.06 11.73
C LYS A 85 8.68 18.99 12.82
N LEU A 86 7.59 18.23 12.97
CA LEU A 86 7.43 17.26 14.07
C LEU A 86 8.05 15.89 13.78
N ARG A 87 8.37 15.58 12.52
CA ARG A 87 8.94 14.28 12.09
C ARG A 87 10.12 14.46 11.11
N PRO A 88 11.19 15.17 11.50
CA PRO A 88 12.32 15.44 10.61
C PRO A 88 13.04 14.17 10.13
N ALA A 89 13.05 13.09 10.94
CA ALA A 89 13.63 11.82 10.53
C ALA A 89 12.91 11.21 9.32
N LEU A 90 11.58 11.33 9.25
CA LEU A 90 10.78 10.80 8.14
C LEU A 90 10.95 11.62 6.86
N MET A 91 11.38 12.89 6.95
CA MET A 91 11.67 13.70 5.77
C MET A 91 12.83 13.16 4.94
N LYS A 92 13.74 12.37 5.54
CA LYS A 92 14.80 11.65 4.80
C LYS A 92 14.23 10.66 3.80
N GLU A 93 13.04 10.11 4.10
CA GLU A 93 12.35 9.16 3.24
C GLU A 93 11.26 9.83 2.38
N TRP A 94 11.12 11.17 2.42
CA TRP A 94 10.16 11.87 1.56
C TRP A 94 10.57 11.71 0.10
N HIS A 95 9.65 11.27 -0.75
CA HIS A 95 10.00 11.05 -2.16
C HIS A 95 10.31 12.40 -2.85
N PRO A 96 11.43 12.53 -3.60
CA PRO A 96 11.88 13.81 -4.13
C PRO A 96 10.96 14.43 -5.19
N THR A 97 10.30 13.61 -6.02
CA THR A 97 9.51 14.10 -7.17
C THR A 97 8.02 13.72 -7.17
N LYS A 98 7.61 12.62 -6.53
CA LYS A 98 6.22 12.11 -6.58
C LYS A 98 5.23 12.79 -5.64
N ASN A 99 5.67 13.80 -4.89
CA ASN A 99 4.81 14.60 -3.99
C ASN A 99 4.64 16.03 -4.51
N GLU A 100 4.66 16.23 -5.82
CA GLU A 100 4.47 17.54 -6.44
C GLU A 100 3.16 18.19 -5.95
N GLY A 101 3.23 19.48 -5.58
CA GLY A 101 2.10 20.23 -5.04
C GLY A 101 1.73 19.91 -3.60
N ILE A 102 2.44 19.00 -2.92
CA ILE A 102 2.24 18.69 -1.51
C ILE A 102 3.34 19.35 -0.69
N ASP A 103 2.98 20.38 0.08
CA ASP A 103 3.92 21.03 1.01
C ASP A 103 3.90 20.32 2.39
N PRO A 104 4.97 19.60 2.77
CA PRO A 104 5.03 18.88 4.05
C PRO A 104 5.05 19.80 5.27
N TRP A 105 5.34 21.10 5.09
CA TRP A 105 5.28 22.13 6.15
C TRP A 105 3.87 22.66 6.40
N SER A 106 2.89 22.23 5.61
CA SER A 106 1.47 22.59 5.77
C SER A 106 0.61 21.41 6.24
N LEU A 107 1.17 20.19 6.27
CA LEU A 107 0.40 18.98 6.59
C LEU A 107 0.38 18.68 8.09
N PRO A 108 -0.80 18.39 8.69
CA PRO A 108 -0.84 17.86 10.04
C PRO A 108 -0.34 16.41 10.07
N PRO A 109 0.39 15.96 11.12
CA PRO A 109 0.81 14.56 11.25
C PRO A 109 -0.35 13.56 11.24
N GLY A 110 -1.57 13.98 11.63
CA GLY A 110 -2.79 13.18 11.55
C GLY A 110 -3.52 13.23 10.20
N GLY A 111 -2.97 13.93 9.21
CA GLY A 111 -3.61 14.14 7.91
C GLY A 111 -3.76 12.84 7.10
N GLN A 112 -4.81 12.81 6.28
CA GLN A 112 -5.13 11.69 5.39
C GLN A 112 -4.56 11.87 3.96
N THR A 113 -3.64 12.82 3.77
CA THR A 113 -2.96 13.00 2.48
C THR A 113 -2.15 11.75 2.13
N ARG A 114 -2.33 11.23 0.92
CA ARG A 114 -1.49 10.14 0.40
C ARG A 114 -0.16 10.72 -0.07
N VAL A 115 0.93 10.21 0.48
CA VAL A 115 2.30 10.67 0.26
C VAL A 115 3.15 9.51 -0.25
N TRP A 116 4.05 9.80 -1.18
CA TRP A 116 5.09 8.91 -1.67
C TRP A 116 6.35 8.99 -0.82
N TRP A 117 6.96 7.84 -0.61
CA TRP A 117 8.16 7.64 0.18
C TRP A 117 9.20 6.88 -0.62
N ARG A 118 10.47 7.06 -0.27
CA ARG A 118 11.59 6.29 -0.76
C ARG A 118 12.58 6.03 0.37
N CYS A 119 12.90 4.76 0.63
CA CYS A 119 13.91 4.43 1.65
C CYS A 119 15.32 4.39 1.06
N ASP A 120 16.33 4.28 1.92
CA ASP A 120 17.75 4.22 1.53
C ASP A 120 18.10 3.02 0.63
N ASN A 121 17.29 1.96 0.68
CA ASN A 121 17.42 0.80 -0.22
C ASN A 121 16.79 1.03 -1.61
N GLY A 122 16.29 2.24 -1.90
CA GLY A 122 15.70 2.60 -3.18
C GLY A 122 14.25 2.14 -3.38
N HIS A 123 13.63 1.45 -2.41
CA HIS A 123 12.23 1.06 -2.53
C HIS A 123 11.31 2.27 -2.45
N GLU A 124 10.32 2.33 -3.33
CA GLU A 124 9.33 3.42 -3.39
C GLU A 124 7.94 2.89 -3.07
N TRP A 125 7.19 3.62 -2.24
CA TRP A 125 5.80 3.26 -1.92
C TRP A 125 4.97 4.49 -1.59
N SER A 126 3.64 4.38 -1.66
CA SER A 126 2.73 5.43 -1.18
C SER A 126 1.84 4.91 -0.06
N THR A 127 1.54 5.78 0.90
CA THR A 127 0.57 5.51 1.98
C THR A 127 0.01 6.81 2.53
N LEU A 128 -1.00 6.73 3.39
CA LEU A 128 -1.56 7.90 4.08
C LEU A 128 -0.53 8.44 5.08
N LEU A 129 -0.38 9.77 5.15
CA LEU A 129 0.62 10.42 5.99
C LEU A 129 0.54 9.98 7.45
N PHE A 130 -0.67 9.93 8.03
CA PHE A 130 -0.86 9.51 9.43
C PHE A 130 -0.34 8.10 9.72
N VAL A 131 -0.37 7.18 8.74
CA VAL A 131 0.15 5.81 8.91
C VAL A 131 1.65 5.85 9.18
N ARG A 132 2.37 6.71 8.48
CA ARG A 132 3.81 6.90 8.67
C ARG A 132 4.12 7.75 9.90
N ALA A 133 3.39 8.85 10.09
CA ALA A 133 3.68 9.81 11.16
C ALA A 133 3.32 9.33 12.57
N LYS A 134 2.31 8.46 12.72
CA LYS A 134 1.82 7.96 14.02
C LYS A 134 2.15 6.50 14.32
N HIS A 135 2.07 5.61 13.33
CA HIS A 135 2.19 4.15 13.55
C HIS A 135 3.51 3.56 13.07
N ASP A 136 4.38 4.40 12.51
CA ASP A 136 5.60 4.11 11.78
C ASP A 136 5.96 2.62 11.66
N LYS A 137 5.62 2.04 10.51
CA LYS A 137 5.95 0.65 10.17
C LYS A 137 7.17 0.55 9.25
N GLY A 138 7.85 1.66 8.97
CA GLY A 138 8.95 1.72 8.02
C GLY A 138 8.57 1.31 6.59
N CYS A 139 9.60 1.08 5.77
CA CYS A 139 9.46 0.59 4.40
C CYS A 139 8.80 -0.82 4.37
N PRO A 140 7.72 -1.02 3.60
CA PRO A 140 7.02 -2.31 3.57
C PRO A 140 7.83 -3.42 2.89
N TYR A 141 8.75 -3.07 1.98
CA TYR A 141 9.67 -4.01 1.35
C TYR A 141 10.75 -4.46 2.32
N CYS A 142 11.44 -3.52 2.99
CA CYS A 142 12.47 -3.86 3.98
C CYS A 142 11.93 -4.67 5.16
N THR A 143 10.66 -4.43 5.54
CA THR A 143 10.00 -5.18 6.63
C THR A 143 9.37 -6.50 6.17
N GLY A 144 9.49 -6.88 4.89
CA GLY A 144 8.97 -8.16 4.37
C GLY A 144 7.44 -8.23 4.26
N ARG A 145 6.75 -7.08 4.33
CA ARG A 145 5.29 -6.98 4.15
C ARG A 145 4.89 -6.96 2.67
N VAL A 146 5.78 -6.46 1.81
CA VAL A 146 5.63 -6.44 0.36
C VAL A 146 6.81 -7.17 -0.27
N ALA A 147 6.52 -7.98 -1.30
CA ALA A 147 7.52 -8.73 -2.02
C ALA A 147 8.43 -7.81 -2.84
N SER A 148 9.72 -8.16 -2.89
CA SER A 148 10.75 -7.59 -3.73
C SER A 148 11.66 -8.72 -4.22
N GLU A 149 12.53 -8.39 -5.17
CA GLU A 149 13.52 -9.33 -5.71
C GLU A 149 14.41 -9.97 -4.64
N LYS A 150 14.55 -9.34 -3.47
CA LYS A 150 15.40 -9.82 -2.37
C LYS A 150 14.66 -10.63 -1.31
N ASN A 151 13.33 -10.57 -1.25
CA ASN A 151 12.56 -11.14 -0.14
C ASN A 151 11.35 -12.00 -0.58
N SER A 152 11.18 -12.20 -1.89
CA SER A 152 10.09 -13.00 -2.44
C SER A 152 10.19 -14.47 -2.03
N LEU A 153 9.10 -15.20 -2.12
CA LEU A 153 9.09 -16.65 -1.87
C LEU A 153 10.06 -17.37 -2.81
N GLU A 154 10.08 -16.96 -4.09
CA GLU A 154 11.00 -17.54 -5.09
C GLU A 154 12.46 -17.35 -4.69
N THR A 155 12.81 -16.14 -4.24
CA THR A 155 14.19 -15.80 -3.88
C THR A 155 14.64 -16.52 -2.60
N VAL A 156 13.78 -16.56 -1.58
CA VAL A 156 14.17 -17.00 -0.23
C VAL A 156 13.91 -18.49 0.01
N PHE A 157 12.96 -19.08 -0.70
CA PHE A 157 12.61 -20.51 -0.59
C PHE A 157 12.33 -21.12 -1.99
N PRO A 158 13.35 -21.25 -2.86
CA PRO A 158 13.15 -21.72 -4.23
C PRO A 158 12.56 -23.14 -4.29
N GLU A 159 12.92 -24.02 -3.36
CA GLU A 159 12.39 -25.39 -3.28
C GLU A 159 10.88 -25.40 -2.99
N ILE A 160 10.41 -24.53 -2.09
CA ILE A 160 8.98 -24.38 -1.80
C ILE A 160 8.26 -23.71 -2.96
N ALA A 161 8.89 -22.70 -3.59
CA ALA A 161 8.36 -22.05 -4.77
C ALA A 161 8.18 -23.02 -5.96
N ALA A 162 9.03 -24.05 -6.08
CA ALA A 162 8.89 -25.08 -7.09
C ALA A 162 7.62 -25.94 -6.93
N GLU A 163 7.05 -26.00 -5.73
CA GLU A 163 5.75 -26.65 -5.48
C GLU A 163 4.55 -25.74 -5.76
N TRP A 164 4.76 -24.50 -6.23
CA TRP A 164 3.66 -23.61 -6.57
C TRP A 164 2.84 -24.19 -7.72
N HIS A 165 1.51 -24.24 -7.56
CA HIS A 165 0.68 -24.79 -8.63
C HIS A 165 0.76 -23.90 -9.87
N PRO A 166 1.03 -24.46 -11.07
CA PRO A 166 1.37 -23.68 -12.27
C PRO A 166 0.23 -22.80 -12.80
N THR A 167 -1.03 -23.19 -12.62
CA THR A 167 -2.19 -22.51 -13.23
C THR A 167 -3.33 -22.11 -12.29
N LYS A 168 -3.29 -22.50 -11.00
CA LYS A 168 -4.42 -22.29 -10.06
C LYS A 168 -4.25 -21.06 -9.17
N ASN A 169 -3.13 -20.36 -9.28
CA ASN A 169 -2.82 -19.18 -8.49
C ASN A 169 -2.92 -17.91 -9.33
N THR A 170 -3.46 -16.86 -8.74
CA THR A 170 -3.50 -15.52 -9.34
C THR A 170 -2.19 -14.75 -9.15
N LYS A 171 -1.34 -15.21 -8.22
CA LYS A 171 -0.02 -14.65 -7.94
C LYS A 171 1.07 -15.67 -8.26
N THR A 172 2.24 -15.15 -8.58
CA THR A 172 3.48 -15.90 -8.71
C THR A 172 4.25 -15.92 -7.39
N PRO A 173 5.20 -16.86 -7.21
CA PRO A 173 6.12 -16.85 -6.06
C PRO A 173 6.94 -15.55 -5.91
N LYS A 174 7.17 -14.81 -7.00
CA LYS A 174 7.83 -13.48 -6.98
C LYS A 174 7.00 -12.40 -6.30
N GLU A 175 5.68 -12.55 -6.25
CA GLU A 175 4.73 -11.53 -5.79
C GLU A 175 4.27 -11.71 -4.33
N VAL A 176 4.80 -12.72 -3.64
CA VAL A 176 4.49 -13.01 -2.23
C VAL A 176 5.78 -13.14 -1.43
N THR A 177 5.75 -12.73 -0.16
CA THR A 177 6.85 -12.98 0.78
C THR A 177 6.61 -14.29 1.52
N SER A 178 7.67 -14.88 2.07
CA SER A 178 7.57 -16.12 2.86
C SER A 178 6.62 -16.01 4.05
N LYS A 179 6.52 -14.84 4.67
CA LYS A 179 5.64 -14.60 5.84
C LYS A 179 4.19 -14.28 5.46
N ASN A 180 3.84 -14.30 4.18
CA ASN A 180 2.50 -13.92 3.72
C ASN A 180 1.45 -15.00 4.06
N ASN A 181 0.23 -14.58 4.41
CA ASN A 181 -0.91 -15.48 4.67
C ASN A 181 -1.71 -15.81 3.38
N TYR A 182 -1.23 -15.43 2.20
CA TYR A 182 -1.85 -15.78 0.92
C TYR A 182 -2.03 -17.29 0.82
N ARG A 183 -3.28 -17.74 0.66
CA ARG A 183 -3.60 -19.15 0.43
C ARG A 183 -3.34 -19.47 -1.03
N ALA A 184 -2.23 -20.16 -1.27
CA ALA A 184 -1.86 -20.65 -2.59
C ALA A 184 -2.33 -22.09 -2.76
N TRP A 185 -2.55 -22.47 -4.01
CA TRP A 185 -2.55 -23.85 -4.46
C TRP A 185 -1.11 -24.33 -4.63
N TRP A 186 -0.82 -25.51 -4.10
CA TRP A 186 0.46 -26.21 -4.17
C TRP A 186 0.27 -27.52 -4.93
N LYS A 187 1.36 -28.02 -5.52
CA LYS A 187 1.42 -29.31 -6.18
C LYS A 187 2.70 -30.02 -5.75
N CYS A 188 2.54 -31.18 -5.13
CA CYS A 188 3.67 -31.96 -4.63
C CYS A 188 4.43 -32.54 -5.83
N HIS A 189 5.75 -32.36 -5.90
CA HIS A 189 6.53 -32.96 -6.98
C HIS A 189 6.66 -34.49 -6.85
N THR A 190 6.46 -35.04 -5.64
CA THR A 190 6.59 -36.49 -5.37
C THR A 190 5.33 -37.26 -5.72
N CYS A 191 4.17 -36.85 -5.18
CA CYS A 191 2.91 -37.59 -5.32
C CYS A 191 1.88 -36.87 -6.21
N LEU A 192 2.23 -35.70 -6.76
CA LEU A 192 1.36 -34.85 -7.59
C LEU A 192 0.08 -34.36 -6.91
N PHE A 193 -0.09 -34.63 -5.61
CA PHE A 193 -1.23 -34.14 -4.84
C PHE A 193 -1.26 -32.62 -4.83
N GLU A 194 -2.45 -32.08 -5.01
CA GLU A 194 -2.70 -30.65 -5.08
C GLU A 194 -3.51 -30.22 -3.87
N TRP A 195 -3.04 -29.21 -3.14
CA TRP A 195 -3.71 -28.73 -1.93
C TRP A 195 -3.60 -27.22 -1.77
N GLN A 196 -4.43 -26.66 -0.91
CA GLN A 196 -4.34 -25.26 -0.53
C GLN A 196 -3.70 -25.10 0.84
N ALA A 197 -2.74 -24.20 0.95
CA ALA A 197 -2.17 -23.77 2.22
C ALA A 197 -1.68 -22.32 2.15
N PRO A 198 -1.68 -21.58 3.26
CA PRO A 198 -0.98 -20.30 3.38
C PRO A 198 0.53 -20.43 3.12
N VAL A 199 1.16 -19.42 2.50
CA VAL A 199 2.62 -19.41 2.25
C VAL A 199 3.44 -19.52 3.54
N ASN A 200 3.05 -18.82 4.61
CA ASN A 200 3.74 -18.91 5.90
C ASN A 200 3.66 -20.30 6.55
N MET A 201 2.62 -21.09 6.27
CA MET A 201 2.53 -22.48 6.73
C MET A 201 3.60 -23.34 6.07
N ARG A 202 3.79 -23.17 4.76
CA ARG A 202 4.80 -23.90 3.98
C ARG A 202 6.23 -23.52 4.37
N THR A 203 6.47 -22.26 4.72
CA THR A 203 7.82 -21.72 4.94
C THR A 203 8.19 -21.63 6.42
N VAL A 204 7.50 -20.80 7.21
CA VAL A 204 7.83 -20.52 8.62
C VAL A 204 7.47 -21.69 9.52
N LEU A 205 6.32 -22.31 9.27
CA LEU A 205 5.83 -23.44 10.07
C LEU A 205 6.19 -24.79 9.44
N ASN A 206 6.89 -24.77 8.30
CA ASN A 206 7.45 -25.92 7.60
C ASN A 206 6.46 -27.08 7.38
N SER A 207 5.20 -26.78 7.10
CA SER A 207 4.20 -27.79 6.77
C SER A 207 4.40 -28.30 5.33
N GLY A 208 4.51 -29.61 5.15
CA GLY A 208 4.68 -30.25 3.84
C GLY A 208 3.37 -30.62 3.13
N CYS A 209 3.49 -31.43 2.09
CA CYS A 209 2.35 -32.07 1.43
C CYS A 209 1.55 -32.91 2.46
N PRO A 210 0.21 -32.79 2.53
CA PRO A 210 -0.59 -33.59 3.45
C PRO A 210 -0.48 -35.10 3.24
N LEU A 211 -0.19 -35.56 2.02
CA LEU A 211 0.01 -36.99 1.77
C LEU A 211 1.44 -37.45 2.07
N CYS A 212 2.46 -36.64 1.77
CA CYS A 212 3.85 -37.02 2.02
C CYS A 212 4.33 -36.74 3.46
N GLY A 213 3.70 -35.79 4.15
CA GLY A 213 4.04 -35.39 5.53
C GLY A 213 3.65 -36.42 6.60
N HIS A 214 2.83 -37.41 6.25
CA HIS A 214 2.56 -38.58 7.08
C HIS A 214 3.48 -39.78 6.74
N ASP A 215 4.37 -39.64 5.75
CA ASP A 215 4.91 -40.77 4.99
C ASP A 215 6.41 -41.05 5.17
N GLU A 216 7.15 -40.43 6.11
CA GLU A 216 8.41 -41.07 6.52
C GLU A 216 8.15 -42.46 7.15
N GLY A 217 6.99 -42.63 7.80
CA GLY A 217 6.53 -43.91 8.32
C GLY A 217 5.94 -44.83 7.24
N ALA A 218 5.15 -44.30 6.29
CA ALA A 218 4.44 -45.13 5.32
C ALA A 218 5.25 -45.47 4.05
N LEU A 219 6.23 -44.65 3.65
CA LEU A 219 7.19 -45.03 2.59
C LEU A 219 8.14 -46.13 3.09
N LYS A 220 8.55 -46.08 4.37
CA LYS A 220 9.23 -47.21 5.02
C LYS A 220 8.34 -48.45 5.05
N SER A 221 7.09 -48.35 5.51
CA SER A 221 6.21 -49.52 5.61
C SER A 221 5.82 -50.13 4.25
N LYS A 222 5.63 -49.32 3.20
CA LYS A 222 5.42 -49.81 1.83
C LYS A 222 6.65 -50.51 1.28
N LYS A 223 7.85 -49.96 1.50
CA LYS A 223 9.11 -50.59 1.08
C LYS A 223 9.33 -51.92 1.83
N THR A 224 9.12 -51.95 3.14
CA THR A 224 9.23 -53.17 3.96
C THR A 224 8.17 -54.21 3.60
N ARG A 225 6.96 -53.81 3.19
CA ARG A 225 5.90 -54.74 2.78
C ARG A 225 6.19 -55.37 1.42
N ILE A 226 6.68 -54.59 0.45
CA ILE A 226 7.10 -55.09 -0.87
C ILE A 226 8.31 -56.02 -0.74
N GLU A 227 9.31 -55.64 0.06
CA GLU A 227 10.49 -56.49 0.34
C GLU A 227 10.12 -57.80 1.07
N LYS A 228 9.04 -57.81 1.86
CA LYS A 228 8.56 -59.01 2.56
C LYS A 228 7.72 -59.90 1.63
N GLU A 229 6.88 -59.31 0.77
CA GLU A 229 6.10 -60.03 -0.24
C GLU A 229 7.01 -60.65 -1.32
N GLU A 230 8.12 -60.01 -1.69
CA GLU A 230 9.10 -60.56 -2.64
C GLU A 230 9.94 -61.70 -2.05
N ASN A 231 10.21 -61.69 -0.74
CA ASN A 231 10.96 -62.75 -0.03
C ASN A 231 10.10 -63.95 0.38
N GLU A 232 8.77 -63.87 0.25
CA GLU A 232 7.82 -64.95 0.57
C GLU A 232 7.24 -65.65 -0.68
N LEU A 233 7.67 -65.25 -1.89
CA LEU A 233 7.30 -65.95 -3.13
C LEU A 233 7.98 -67.34 -3.19
N PRO A 234 7.25 -68.45 -3.43
CA PRO A 234 7.86 -69.76 -3.55
C PRO A 234 8.80 -69.81 -4.77
N ASN A 235 10.03 -70.27 -4.55
CA ASN A 235 10.99 -70.53 -5.62
C ASN A 235 10.44 -71.63 -6.55
N TYR A 236 10.06 -71.25 -7.78
CA TYR A 236 9.44 -72.14 -8.75
C TYR A 236 10.47 -72.88 -9.65
N ASP A 237 11.75 -72.92 -9.27
CA ASP A 237 12.80 -73.62 -10.05
C ASP A 237 13.08 -75.06 -9.56
N SER A 238 12.07 -75.84 -9.16
CA SER A 238 12.30 -77.25 -8.78
C SER A 238 11.36 -78.31 -9.34
N VAL A 239 10.64 -78.04 -10.44
CA VAL A 239 9.92 -79.11 -11.14
C VAL A 239 10.05 -78.94 -12.64
N LEU A 240 11.04 -79.61 -13.25
CA LEU A 240 10.98 -80.24 -14.58
C LEU A 240 12.35 -80.86 -14.94
N THR A 241 12.72 -81.97 -14.30
CA THR A 241 13.68 -82.93 -14.86
C THR A 241 13.32 -84.35 -14.42
N THR A 242 12.53 -85.05 -15.26
CA THR A 242 12.38 -86.52 -15.47
C THR A 242 11.08 -86.66 -16.30
N SER A 243 11.04 -87.20 -17.52
CA SER A 243 11.78 -88.32 -18.08
C SER A 243 11.84 -88.25 -19.61
N LEU A 244 12.88 -88.89 -20.15
CA LEU A 244 12.97 -89.41 -21.52
C LEU A 244 11.91 -90.47 -21.80
#